data_AF-A0A348UQI6-F1
#
_entry.id   AF-A0A348UQI6-F1
#
_cell.length_a   1.000
_cell.length_b   1.000
_cell.length_c   1.000
_cell.angle_alpha   90.00
_cell.angle_beta   90.00
_cell.angle_gamma   90.00
#
_symmetry.space_group_name_H-M   'P 1'
#
loop_
_entity.id
_entity.type
_entity.pdbx_description
1 polymer ?
#
loop_
_entity_poly.entity_id
_entity_poly.type
_entity_poly.pdbx_seq_one_letter_code
_entity_poly.pdbx_strand_id
1 'polypeptide(L)' 'MPRVKRGVASRARRKKVLDAAKGYYGARSRSFKVAKQAV' A
#
# COMPACT_ATOMS: atom_id res chain seq x y z
N MET A 1 -27.43 9.87 -9.30
CA MET A 1 -26.64 8.64 -9.02
C MET A 1 -25.56 8.96 -7.98
N PRO A 2 -25.55 8.35 -6.78
CA PRO A 2 -24.61 8.71 -5.73
C PRO A 2 -23.19 8.16 -6.00
N ARG A 3 -22.16 8.98 -5.74
CA ARG A 3 -20.74 8.59 -5.91
C ARG A 3 -20.18 7.96 -4.64
N VAL A 4 -19.89 6.66 -4.67
CA VAL A 4 -19.26 5.97 -3.53
C VAL A 4 -17.78 6.40 -3.39
N LYS A 5 -17.42 7.02 -2.27
CA LYS A 5 -16.02 7.34 -1.95
C LYS A 5 -15.27 6.08 -1.47
N ARG A 6 -14.13 5.78 -2.08
CA ARG A 6 -13.28 4.59 -1.81
C ARG A 6 -11.95 4.90 -1.11
N GLY A 7 -11.82 6.08 -0.52
CA GLY A 7 -10.56 6.56 0.08
C GLY A 7 -10.05 5.66 1.21
N VAL A 8 -10.93 5.29 2.14
CA VAL A 8 -10.59 4.45 3.31
C VAL A 8 -10.19 3.04 2.87
N ALA A 9 -10.99 2.40 2.01
CA ALA A 9 -10.69 1.07 1.49
C ALA A 9 -9.36 1.03 0.72
N SER A 10 -9.06 2.05 -0.08
CA SER A 10 -7.77 2.17 -0.80
C SER A 10 -6.59 2.32 0.16
N ARG A 11 -6.74 3.12 1.23
CA ARG A 11 -5.68 3.32 2.23
C ARG A 11 -5.39 2.04 3.01
N ALA A 12 -6.44 1.32 3.42
CA ALA A 12 -6.31 0.05 4.14
C ALA A 12 -5.57 -1.02 3.31
N ARG A 13 -5.90 -1.16 2.02
CA ARG A 13 -5.20 -2.10 1.12
C ARG A 13 -3.72 -1.77 0.97
N ARG A 14 -3.37 -0.49 0.80
CA ARG A 14 -1.97 -0.06 0.68
C ARG A 14 -1.18 -0.30 1.95
N LYS A 15 -1.80 -0.10 3.12
CA LYS A 15 -1.18 -0.35 4.41
C LYS A 15 -0.81 -1.83 4.59
N LYS A 16 -1.68 -2.77 4.20
CA LYS A 16 -1.39 -4.21 4.25
C LYS A 16 -0.11 -4.60 3.50
N VAL A 17 0.09 -4.07 2.29
CA VAL A 17 1.28 -4.36 1.48
C VAL A 17 2.54 -3.72 2.08
N LEU A 18 2.44 -2.49 2.59
CA LEU A 18 3.57 -1.84 3.25
C LEU A 18 3.94 -2.52 4.58
N ASP A 19 2.94 -3.06 5.30
CA ASP A 19 3.18 -3.83 6.53
C ASP A 19 3.91 -5.14 6.23
N ALA A 20 3.58 -5.81 5.13
CA ALA A 20 4.29 -7.01 4.66
C ALA A 20 5.72 -6.71 4.16
N ALA A 21 5.94 -5.49 3.64
CA ALA A 21 7.23 -5.05 3.12
C ALA A 21 8.21 -4.51 4.19
N LYS A 22 7.83 -4.54 5.48
CA LYS A 22 8.69 -4.07 6.57
C LYS A 22 9.98 -4.88 6.61
N GLY A 23 11.10 -4.17 6.80
CA GLY A 23 12.44 -4.78 6.78
C GLY A 23 13.14 -4.72 5.42
N TYR A 24 12.44 -4.42 4.32
CA TYR A 24 13.12 -4.21 3.04
C TYR A 24 13.87 -2.88 2.99
N TYR A 25 15.01 -2.90 2.29
CA TYR A 25 15.89 -1.75 2.16
C TYR A 25 15.32 -0.68 1.23
N GLY A 26 15.51 0.59 1.62
CA GLY A 26 15.18 1.76 0.80
C GLY A 26 13.69 1.88 0.41
N ALA A 27 13.43 2.12 -0.87
CA ALA A 27 12.08 2.37 -1.38
C ALA A 27 11.13 1.15 -1.29
N ARG A 28 11.68 -0.06 -1.10
CA ARG A 28 10.92 -1.31 -1.03
C ARG A 28 10.04 -1.43 0.21
N SER A 29 10.33 -0.69 1.29
CA SER A 29 9.49 -0.64 2.50
C SER A 29 8.68 0.66 2.65
N ARG A 30 8.95 1.68 1.82
CA ARG A 30 8.36 3.02 1.93
C ARG A 30 7.36 3.36 0.82
N SER A 31 7.61 2.90 -0.41
CA SER A 31 6.76 3.22 -1.57
C SER A 31 5.87 2.04 -1.91
N PHE A 32 4.55 2.24 -1.92
CA PHE A 32 3.60 1.16 -2.23
C PHE A 32 3.87 0.49 -3.58
N LYS A 33 4.25 1.27 -4.61
CA LYS A 33 4.46 0.74 -5.97
C LYS A 33 5.66 -0.22 -6.01
N VAL A 34 6.72 0.12 -5.27
CA VAL A 34 7.94 -0.68 -5.18
C VAL A 34 7.76 -1.82 -4.18
N ALA A 35 7.12 -1.57 -3.04
CA ALA A 35 6.77 -2.58 -2.04
C ALA A 35 5.91 -3.69 -2.65
N LYS A 36 4.92 -3.35 -3.49
CA LYS A 36 4.09 -4.32 -4.19
C LYS A 36 4.86 -5.19 -5.22
N GLN A 37 6.00 -4.71 -5.71
CA GLN A 37 6.85 -5.47 -6.64
C GLN A 37 7.85 -6.35 -5.89
N ALA A 38 8.18 -5.99 -4.65
CA ALA A 38 9.19 -6.64 -3.83
C ALA A 38 8.61 -7.68 -2.86
N VAL A 39 7.36 -7.48 -2.42
CA VAL A 39 6.51 -8.45 -1.73
C VAL A 39 5.80 -9.30 -2.76
#